data_AF-A0A7W6GDE6-F1
#
_entry.id   AF-A0A7W6GDE6-F1
#
_cell.length_a   1.000
_cell.length_b   1.000
_cell.length_c   1.000
_cell.angle_alpha   90.00
_cell.angle_beta   90.00
_cell.angle_gamma   90.00
#
_symmetry.space_group_name_H-M   'P 1'
#
loop_
_entity.id
_entity.type
_entity.pdbx_description
1 polymer ?
#
loop_
_entity_poly.entity_id
_entity_poly.type
_entity_poly.pdbx_seq_one_letter_code
_entity_poly.pdbx_strand_id
1 'polypeptide(L)'
;MNTPALIRKIFEGVATRSQMFRLFDRHNQRPNRWETDAAPLYSGEWFEIDEAHYDYMLDILPPLWMRGPIFALREFLTGSVTSIFFALRIDGKVRFFHGYCDLSNHNSVEEMRAVIFKRETQPVRAMTRDERLEHIWSSTADAYRGYEQFRISAFR
;
A
#
# COMPACT_ATOMS: atom_id res chain seq x y z
N MET A 1 -10.04 16.60 12.63
CA MET A 1 -9.72 15.28 13.20
C MET A 1 -9.35 14.39 12.05
N ASN A 2 -8.05 14.10 11.84
CA ASN A 2 -7.63 13.12 10.85
C ASN A 2 -8.09 11.75 11.37
N THR A 3 -9.10 11.17 10.73
CA THR A 3 -9.42 9.76 10.91
C THR A 3 -8.13 8.98 10.59
N PRO A 4 -7.62 8.10 11.48
CA PRO A 4 -6.46 7.29 11.14
C PRO A 4 -6.76 6.55 9.84
N ALA A 5 -5.87 6.66 8.85
CA ALA A 5 -6.06 6.01 7.56
C ALA A 5 -6.25 4.51 7.82
N LEU A 6 -7.36 3.95 7.32
CA LEU A 6 -7.66 2.53 7.47
C LEU A 6 -6.55 1.72 6.80
N ILE A 7 -5.89 0.87 7.58
CA ILE A 7 -4.93 -0.11 7.06
C ILE A 7 -5.73 -1.11 6.23
N ARG A 8 -5.46 -1.15 4.92
CA ARG A 8 -6.32 -1.85 3.96
C ARG A 8 -5.51 -2.57 2.88
N LYS A 9 -5.97 -3.78 2.57
CA LYS A 9 -5.42 -4.58 1.48
C LYS A 9 -5.93 -4.03 0.15
N ILE A 10 -5.02 -3.61 -0.72
CA ILE A 10 -5.38 -2.93 -1.97
C ILE A 10 -5.36 -3.83 -3.20
N PHE A 11 -4.82 -5.05 -3.07
CA PHE A 11 -4.71 -6.00 -4.16
C PHE A 11 -4.75 -7.42 -3.61
N GLU A 12 -5.53 -8.29 -4.26
CA GLU A 12 -5.66 -9.71 -3.90
C GLU A 12 -4.77 -10.57 -4.79
N GLY A 13 -4.09 -11.53 -4.16
CA GLY A 13 -3.05 -12.35 -4.79
C GLY A 13 -1.66 -11.71 -4.74
N VAL A 14 -0.70 -12.42 -5.33
CA VAL A 14 0.71 -11.99 -5.40
C VAL A 14 0.89 -11.11 -6.63
N ALA A 15 1.29 -9.85 -6.44
CA ALA A 15 1.48 -8.91 -7.54
C ALA A 15 2.70 -9.30 -8.39
N THR A 16 2.50 -9.37 -9.72
CA THR A 16 3.61 -9.43 -10.70
C THR A 16 4.38 -8.11 -10.71
N ARG A 17 5.59 -8.09 -11.30
CA ARG A 17 6.42 -6.87 -11.44
C ARG A 17 5.65 -5.67 -11.97
N SER A 18 4.94 -5.85 -13.09
CA SER A 18 4.16 -4.79 -13.72
C SER A 18 2.94 -4.38 -12.90
N GLN A 19 2.40 -5.26 -12.05
CA GLN A 19 1.35 -4.89 -11.10
C GLN A 19 1.94 -4.12 -9.92
N MET A 20 3.07 -4.55 -9.35
CA MET A 20 3.74 -3.87 -8.24
C MET A 20 4.03 -2.40 -8.56
N PHE A 21 4.66 -2.11 -9.70
CA PHE A 21 4.93 -0.71 -10.09
C PHE A 21 3.65 0.10 -10.33
N ARG A 22 2.60 -0.50 -10.90
CA ARG A 22 1.29 0.16 -11.03
C ARG A 22 0.62 0.42 -9.68
N LEU A 23 0.82 -0.46 -8.71
CA LEU A 23 0.31 -0.30 -7.34
C LEU A 23 1.05 0.83 -6.61
N PHE A 24 2.35 0.98 -6.82
CA PHE A 24 3.11 2.13 -6.30
C PHE A 24 2.58 3.46 -6.83
N ASP A 25 2.21 3.51 -8.11
CA ASP A 25 1.71 4.71 -8.78
C ASP A 25 0.16 4.78 -8.83
N ARG A 26 -0.56 4.02 -8.01
CA ARG A 26 -2.03 3.85 -8.17
C ARG A 26 -2.85 5.13 -8.04
N HIS A 27 -2.27 6.18 -7.47
CA HIS A 27 -2.87 7.51 -7.30
C HIS A 27 -2.23 8.61 -8.17
N ASN A 28 -1.48 8.22 -9.21
CA ASN A 28 -0.77 9.14 -10.10
C ASN A 28 -1.69 10.11 -10.86
N GLN A 29 -2.94 9.68 -11.16
CA GLN A 29 -3.94 10.46 -11.91
C GLN A 29 -4.83 11.36 -11.02
N ARG A 30 -4.52 11.52 -9.73
CA ARG A 30 -5.35 12.34 -8.85
C ARG A 30 -5.41 13.80 -9.32
N PRO A 31 -6.58 14.46 -9.27
CA PRO A 31 -6.67 15.89 -9.51
C PRO A 31 -5.90 16.66 -8.44
N ASN A 32 -5.35 17.82 -8.79
CA ASN A 32 -4.60 18.71 -7.89
C ASN A 32 -3.47 17.98 -7.15
N ARG A 33 -2.79 17.05 -7.84
CA ARG A 33 -1.74 16.17 -7.30
C ARG A 33 -0.68 16.93 -6.50
N TRP A 34 -0.35 18.14 -6.94
CA TRP A 34 0.71 18.97 -6.36
C TRP A 34 0.23 19.93 -5.28
N GLU A 35 -1.09 20.07 -5.06
CA GLU A 35 -1.66 21.07 -4.15
C GLU A 35 -2.10 20.47 -2.81
N THR A 36 -2.27 19.15 -2.73
CA THR A 36 -2.76 18.46 -1.53
C THR A 36 -1.77 17.39 -1.04
N ASP A 37 -1.61 17.30 0.28
CA ASP A 37 -0.84 16.21 0.89
C ASP A 37 -1.50 14.87 0.57
N ALA A 38 -0.74 14.00 -0.08
CA ALA A 38 -1.23 12.68 -0.48
C ALA A 38 -0.96 11.59 0.54
N ALA A 39 -0.30 11.92 1.66
CA ALA A 39 0.00 10.97 2.73
C ALA A 39 -1.26 10.21 3.20
N PRO A 40 -2.43 10.86 3.40
CA PRO A 40 -3.64 10.15 3.81
C PRO A 40 -4.18 9.16 2.78
N LEU A 41 -3.84 9.31 1.49
CA LEU A 41 -4.25 8.36 0.46
C LEU A 41 -3.45 7.07 0.62
N TYR A 42 -2.12 7.19 0.56
CA TYR A 42 -1.22 6.04 0.56
C TYR A 42 -1.08 5.36 1.93
N SER A 43 -1.13 6.11 3.02
CA SER A 43 -0.90 5.57 4.36
C SER A 43 -1.87 4.42 4.67
N GLY A 44 -1.33 3.29 5.13
CA GLY A 44 -2.09 2.11 5.49
C GLY A 44 -2.37 1.13 4.33
N GLU A 45 -2.02 1.46 3.09
CA GLU A 45 -2.19 0.55 1.96
C GLU A 45 -1.13 -0.55 1.96
N TRP A 46 -1.55 -1.78 1.67
CA TRP A 46 -0.63 -2.91 1.56
C TRP A 46 -1.10 -3.97 0.55
N PHE A 47 -0.15 -4.75 0.03
CA PHE A 47 -0.39 -5.88 -0.85
C PHE A 47 0.74 -6.91 -0.79
N GLU A 48 0.51 -8.09 -1.35
CA GLU A 48 1.49 -9.18 -1.40
C GLU A 48 2.34 -9.11 -2.67
N ILE A 49 3.63 -9.43 -2.53
CA ILE A 49 4.62 -9.56 -3.60
C ILE A 49 5.32 -10.92 -3.45
N ASP A 50 6.10 -11.32 -4.45
CA ASP A 50 6.98 -12.50 -4.32
C ASP A 50 8.36 -12.12 -3.74
N GLU A 51 9.15 -13.15 -3.44
CA GLU A 51 10.50 -13.04 -2.90
C GLU A 51 11.44 -12.27 -3.84
N ALA A 52 11.38 -12.55 -5.15
CA ALA A 52 12.25 -11.90 -6.13
C ALA A 52 12.01 -10.39 -6.20
N HIS A 53 10.77 -9.93 -6.01
CA HIS A 53 10.45 -8.50 -5.92
C HIS A 53 10.90 -7.90 -4.60
N TYR A 54 10.80 -8.63 -3.49
CA TYR A 54 11.31 -8.18 -2.19
C TYR A 54 12.83 -7.95 -2.27
N ASP A 55 13.57 -8.95 -2.76
CA ASP A 55 15.04 -8.89 -2.90
C ASP A 55 15.44 -7.79 -3.89
N TYR A 56 14.75 -7.71 -5.04
CA TYR A 56 14.98 -6.64 -6.01
C TYR A 56 14.84 -5.24 -5.39
N MET A 57 13.80 -5.01 -4.58
CA MET A 57 13.60 -3.70 -3.93
C MET A 57 14.64 -3.44 -2.83
N LEU A 58 15.15 -4.48 -2.16
CA LEU A 58 16.23 -4.37 -1.19
C LEU A 58 17.57 -4.01 -1.85
N ASP A 59 17.83 -4.54 -3.05
CA ASP A 59 19.09 -4.37 -3.77
C ASP A 59 19.20 -3.05 -4.55
N ILE A 60 18.07 -2.36 -4.81
CA ILE A 60 18.06 -1.11 -5.59
C ILE A 60 18.86 0.00 -4.90
N LEU A 61 18.63 0.22 -3.60
CA LEU A 61 19.27 1.27 -2.82
C LEU A 61 19.43 0.84 -1.36
N PRO A 62 20.46 1.32 -0.64
CA PRO A 62 20.59 1.06 0.78
C PRO A 62 19.31 1.49 1.53
N PRO A 63 18.71 0.59 2.32
CA PRO A 63 17.47 0.89 3.02
C PRO A 63 17.69 2.01 4.04
N LEU A 64 16.65 2.81 4.29
CA LEU A 64 16.65 3.83 5.34
C LEU A 64 16.96 3.20 6.70
N TRP A 65 16.34 2.05 6.97
CA TRP A 65 16.61 1.20 8.11
C TRP A 65 16.16 -0.23 7.80
N MET A 66 16.72 -1.19 8.54
CA MET A 66 16.28 -2.58 8.56
C MET A 66 16.08 -3.05 9.99
N ARG A 67 15.05 -3.88 10.20
CA ARG A 67 14.76 -4.55 11.46
C ARG A 67 14.35 -5.99 11.17
N GLY A 68 15.30 -6.92 11.28
CA GLY A 68 15.09 -8.30 10.88
C GLY A 68 14.67 -8.39 9.40
N PRO A 69 13.60 -9.11 9.04
CA PRO A 69 13.13 -9.24 7.66
C PRO A 69 12.23 -8.08 7.19
N ILE A 70 12.32 -6.91 7.83
CA ILE A 70 11.53 -5.72 7.50
C ILE A 70 12.49 -4.57 7.17
N PHE A 71 12.25 -3.87 6.08
CA PHE A 71 13.05 -2.70 5.70
C PHE A 71 12.19 -1.56 5.15
N ALA A 72 12.70 -0.34 5.30
CA ALA A 72 12.13 0.87 4.72
C ALA A 72 12.98 1.37 3.56
N LEU A 73 12.35 1.77 2.46
CA LEU A 73 13.04 2.54 1.43
C LEU A 73 13.37 3.95 1.91
N ARG A 74 14.38 4.55 1.28
CA ARG A 74 14.83 5.91 1.61
C ARG A 74 13.98 6.97 0.94
N GLU A 75 13.36 6.64 -0.18
CA GLU A 75 12.49 7.51 -0.93
C GLU A 75 11.14 7.65 -0.22
N PHE A 76 10.83 8.86 0.22
CA PHE A 76 9.51 9.20 0.73
C PHE A 76 8.60 9.51 -0.46
N LEU A 77 7.40 8.92 -0.44
CA LEU A 77 6.40 9.14 -1.47
C LEU A 77 5.75 10.53 -1.34
N THR A 78 5.49 10.94 -0.09
CA THR A 78 4.88 12.22 0.28
C THR A 78 5.01 12.41 1.79
N GLY A 79 5.42 13.59 2.25
CA GLY A 79 5.62 13.87 3.67
C GLY A 79 6.50 12.82 4.35
N SER A 80 5.95 12.13 5.36
CA SER A 80 6.58 11.07 6.14
C SER A 80 6.19 9.65 5.73
N VAL A 81 5.43 9.49 4.63
CA VAL A 81 4.98 8.18 4.14
C VAL A 81 6.03 7.58 3.19
N THR A 82 6.44 6.34 3.47
CA THR A 82 7.37 5.59 2.62
C THR A 82 6.98 4.11 2.50
N SER A 83 7.58 3.43 1.52
CA SER A 83 7.44 2.00 1.27
C SER A 83 8.17 1.19 2.34
N ILE A 84 7.43 0.28 2.97
CA ILE A 84 7.95 -0.72 3.89
C ILE A 84 7.73 -2.10 3.29
N PHE A 85 8.76 -2.93 3.35
CA PHE A 85 8.72 -4.31 2.88
C PHE A 85 8.82 -5.26 4.05
N PHE A 86 8.02 -6.33 4.02
CA PHE A 86 7.91 -7.31 5.10
C PHE A 86 8.11 -8.71 4.56
N ALA A 87 9.02 -9.49 5.16
CA ALA A 87 9.02 -10.94 5.04
C ALA A 87 8.42 -11.54 6.33
N LEU A 88 7.22 -12.14 6.22
CA LEU A 88 6.46 -12.66 7.35
C LEU A 88 6.27 -14.17 7.22
N ARG A 89 6.47 -14.89 8.32
CA ARG A 89 6.16 -16.33 8.38
C ARG A 89 4.69 -16.53 8.72
N ILE A 90 3.91 -17.02 7.76
CA ILE A 90 2.46 -17.22 7.85
C ILE A 90 2.16 -18.64 7.38
N ASP A 91 1.41 -19.41 8.18
CA ASP A 91 1.09 -20.81 7.92
C ASP A 91 2.30 -21.67 7.55
N GLY A 92 3.42 -21.44 8.24
CA GLY A 92 4.67 -22.20 8.05
C GLY A 92 5.51 -21.78 6.84
N LYS A 93 5.04 -20.86 5.99
CA LYS A 93 5.77 -20.33 4.82
C LYS A 93 6.16 -18.87 5.01
N VAL A 94 7.29 -18.47 4.44
CA VAL A 94 7.64 -17.05 4.33
C VAL A 94 6.84 -16.47 3.17
N ARG A 95 6.18 -15.33 3.40
CA ARG A 95 5.42 -14.55 2.41
C ARG A 95 5.90 -13.11 2.48
N PHE A 96 5.83 -12.41 1.36
CA PHE A 96 6.44 -11.10 1.20
C PHE A 96 5.37 -10.06 0.91
N PHE A 97 5.47 -8.91 1.56
CA PHE A 97 4.47 -7.86 1.47
C PHE A 97 5.13 -6.51 1.30
N HIS A 98 4.42 -5.62 0.63
CA HIS A 98 4.69 -4.19 0.62
C HIS A 98 3.55 -3.47 1.33
N GLY A 99 3.87 -2.39 2.03
CA GLY A 99 2.88 -1.41 2.40
C GLY A 99 3.44 -0.03 2.68
N TYR A 100 2.56 0.96 2.64
CA TYR A 100 2.89 2.36 2.88
C TYR A 100 2.65 2.72 4.35
N CYS A 101 3.71 3.06 5.06
CA CYS A 101 3.65 3.48 6.45
C CYS A 101 4.03 4.94 6.61
N ASP A 102 3.26 5.67 7.42
CA ASP A 102 3.62 6.99 7.89
C ASP A 102 4.61 6.88 9.06
N LEU A 103 5.88 7.24 8.82
CA LEU A 103 6.95 7.15 9.82
C LEU A 103 6.90 8.25 10.88
N SER A 104 6.01 9.25 10.75
CA SER A 104 5.73 10.17 11.85
C SER A 104 4.95 9.49 12.98
N ASN A 105 4.22 8.41 12.67
CA ASN A 105 3.62 7.50 13.64
C ASN A 105 4.57 6.31 13.88
N HIS A 106 5.23 6.29 15.04
CA HIS A 106 6.17 5.23 15.41
C HIS A 106 5.56 3.81 15.43
N ASN A 107 4.24 3.67 15.53
CA ASN A 107 3.57 2.38 15.55
C ASN A 107 3.13 1.87 14.17
N SER A 108 3.17 2.71 13.13
CA SER A 108 2.54 2.42 11.83
C SER A 108 3.03 1.11 11.19
N VAL A 109 4.34 0.84 11.29
CA VAL A 109 4.97 -0.38 10.78
C VAL A 109 4.48 -1.63 11.52
N GLU A 110 4.41 -1.56 12.86
CA GLU A 110 3.97 -2.69 13.67
C GLU A 110 2.47 -2.93 13.56
N GLU A 111 1.67 -1.86 13.49
CA GLU A 111 0.24 -1.94 13.24
C GLU A 111 -0.04 -2.59 11.89
N MET A 112 0.67 -2.17 10.83
CA MET A 112 0.56 -2.78 9.51
C MET A 112 0.96 -4.25 9.53
N ARG A 113 2.10 -4.60 10.15
CA ARG A 113 2.54 -5.99 10.31
C ARG A 113 1.48 -6.84 11.01
N ALA A 114 0.88 -6.32 12.09
CA ALA A 114 -0.15 -7.02 12.85
C ALA A 114 -1.43 -7.21 12.03
N VAL A 115 -1.85 -6.21 11.25
CA VAL A 115 -3.01 -6.31 10.36
C VAL A 115 -2.77 -7.32 9.25
N ILE A 116 -1.61 -7.28 8.58
CA ILE A 116 -1.25 -8.27 7.55
C ILE A 116 -1.27 -9.67 8.15
N PHE A 117 -0.59 -9.89 9.27
CA PHE A 117 -0.54 -11.19 9.91
C PHE A 117 -1.94 -11.70 10.28
N LYS A 118 -2.77 -10.85 10.92
CA LYS A 118 -4.14 -11.21 11.30
C LYS A 118 -5.00 -11.50 10.07
N ARG A 119 -4.89 -10.73 8.99
CA ARG A 119 -5.70 -10.91 7.77
C ARG A 119 -5.30 -12.16 7.01
N GLU A 120 -4.01 -12.43 6.92
CA GLU A 120 -3.45 -13.50 6.10
C GLU A 120 -3.35 -14.85 6.82
N THR A 121 -3.61 -14.91 8.13
CA THR A 121 -3.76 -16.15 8.90
C THR A 121 -5.20 -16.66 8.99
N GLN A 122 -6.18 -15.90 8.46
CA GLN A 122 -7.58 -16.33 8.53
C GLN A 122 -7.83 -17.59 7.71
N PRO A 123 -8.62 -18.57 8.24
CA PRO A 123 -8.95 -19.80 7.52
C PRO A 123 -9.68 -19.55 6.20
N VAL A 124 -10.59 -18.56 6.20
CA VAL A 124 -11.28 -18.07 5.01
C VAL A 124 -10.69 -16.73 4.65
N ARG A 125 -9.90 -16.68 3.57
CA ARG A 125 -9.26 -15.45 3.10
C ARG A 125 -10.10 -14.65 2.09
N ALA A 126 -11.40 -14.93 1.99
CA ALA A 126 -12.28 -14.25 1.06
C ALA A 126 -12.22 -12.73 1.27
N MET A 127 -12.09 -11.97 0.18
CA MET A 127 -12.06 -10.52 0.25
C MET A 127 -13.34 -9.98 0.88
N THR A 128 -13.19 -9.03 1.82
CA THR A 128 -14.28 -8.20 2.30
C THR A 128 -14.82 -7.32 1.17
N ARG A 129 -16.00 -6.70 1.36
CA ARG A 129 -16.55 -5.77 0.36
C ARG A 129 -15.58 -4.63 0.06
N ASP A 130 -14.97 -4.04 1.08
CA ASP A 130 -14.05 -2.92 0.93
C ASP A 130 -12.75 -3.35 0.23
N GLU A 131 -12.22 -4.53 0.57
CA GLU A 131 -11.07 -5.11 -0.14
C GLU A 131 -11.38 -5.39 -1.62
N ARG A 132 -12.60 -5.82 -1.95
CA ARG A 132 -13.01 -5.98 -3.35
C ARG A 132 -13.03 -4.65 -4.09
N LEU A 133 -13.53 -3.59 -3.46
CA LEU A 133 -13.55 -2.26 -4.08
C LEU A 133 -12.13 -1.74 -4.31
N GLU A 134 -11.25 -1.90 -3.34
CA GLU A 134 -9.84 -1.54 -3.48
C GLU A 134 -9.14 -2.38 -4.56
N HIS A 135 -9.40 -3.69 -4.61
CA HIS A 135 -8.84 -4.57 -5.63
C HIS A 135 -9.35 -4.23 -7.04
N ILE A 136 -10.65 -3.95 -7.19
CA ILE A 136 -11.25 -3.49 -8.46
C ILE A 136 -10.61 -2.18 -8.86
N TRP A 137 -10.51 -1.21 -7.95
CA TRP A 137 -9.84 0.06 -8.20
C TRP A 137 -8.44 -0.20 -8.74
N SER A 138 -7.60 -0.91 -7.97
CA SER A 138 -6.20 -1.25 -8.30
C SER A 138 -6.02 -2.03 -9.60
N SER A 139 -6.99 -2.85 -9.99
CA SER A 139 -6.95 -3.65 -11.23
C SER A 139 -7.52 -2.93 -12.44
N THR A 140 -8.30 -1.88 -12.23
CA THR A 140 -8.86 -1.05 -13.30
C THR A 140 -7.73 -0.30 -14.00
N ALA A 141 -7.68 -0.36 -15.33
CA ALA A 141 -6.69 0.35 -16.10
C ALA A 141 -6.86 1.87 -15.94
N ASP A 142 -5.74 2.58 -15.97
CA ASP A 142 -5.64 4.03 -15.75
C ASP A 142 -6.62 4.85 -16.62
N ALA A 143 -6.92 4.41 -17.85
CA ALA A 143 -7.88 5.09 -18.73
C ALA A 143 -9.34 5.04 -18.24
N TYR A 144 -9.68 4.12 -17.33
CA TYR A 144 -11.03 3.88 -16.82
C TYR A 144 -11.17 4.17 -15.33
N ARG A 145 -10.11 4.67 -14.69
CA ARG A 145 -10.10 5.04 -13.28
C ARG A 145 -10.26 6.56 -13.16
N GLY A 146 -11.05 7.01 -12.20
CA GLY A 146 -11.31 8.43 -12.01
C GLY A 146 -11.63 8.78 -10.57
N TYR A 147 -11.16 9.93 -10.12
CA TYR A 147 -11.60 10.53 -8.87
C TYR A 147 -12.85 11.35 -9.14
N GLU A 148 -13.87 11.24 -8.28
CA GLU A 148 -14.99 12.17 -8.36
C GLU A 148 -14.49 13.59 -8.07
N GLN A 149 -14.48 14.44 -9.09
CA GLN A 149 -14.44 15.88 -8.87
C GLN A 149 -15.84 16.30 -8.44
N PHE A 150 -16.04 16.61 -7.16
CA PHE A 150 -17.24 17.34 -6.74
C PHE A 150 -17.24 18.71 -7.46
N ARG A 151 -17.96 18.78 -8.59
CA ARG A 151 -18.30 20.05 -9.23
C ARG A 151 -19.81 20.11 -9.37
N ILE A 152 -20.49 20.39 -8.27
CA ILE A 152 -21.81 21.02 -8.35
C ILE A 152 -21.58 22.49 -8.64
N SER A 153 -21.36 22.82 -9.91
CA SER A 153 -21.66 24.17 -10.39
C SER A 153 -23.15 24.17 -10.70
N ALA A 154 -23.96 24.44 -9.66
CA ALA A 154 -25.35 24.78 -9.87
C ALA A 154 -25.42 26.03 -10.76
N PHE A 155 -26.33 25.97 -11.73
CA PHE A 155 -26.59 26.94 -12.78
C PHE A 155 -26.51 28.40 -12.30
N ARG A 156 -25.85 29.24 -13.11
CA ARG A 156 -26.08 30.69 -13.13
C ARG A 156 -27.46 31.00 -13.69
#